data_AF-A0A2H6KBP9-F1
#
_entry.id   AF-A0A2H6KBP9-F1
#
_cell.length_a   1.000
_cell.length_b   1.000
_cell.length_c   1.000
_cell.angle_alpha   90.00
_cell.angle_beta   90.00
_cell.angle_gamma   90.00
#
_symmetry.space_group_name_H-M   'P 1'
#
loop_
_entity.id
_entity.type
_entity.pdbx_description
1 polymer ?
#
loop_
_entity_poly.entity_id
_entity_poly.type
_entity_poly.pdbx_seq_one_letter_code
_entity_poly.pdbx_strand_id
1 'polypeptide(L)'
;MRQKRRLFWIPRKPTKKSPKLQGEGKQLAKTQDSVMQPTTIQDEGLRSTKSQDIGDQLRKPQDDGKQSITLTNIHKRVYNSLTEPPRNVKECMDWLIALKGTDPEKNLKALGNAVYKFLADKPVEFTDVPVLEEVRRISKEFMEQPELKDRWYVKDILEMINGFVNEPPGDFAKTMGSNAVAVAQNIGHVVDGCKFFLQHVKTPGQYRFAYSSQATWDAKSAKEADACAAIFLGIALMLYVGIGSLQNAWLDAHFRRPPFIAYKRMQGVLKALGFVEPDFRANMSVSDVEKALGGVDKRVLIITYDLAGFWAFY
;
A
#
# COMPACT_ATOMS: atom_id res chain seq x y z
N MET A 1 18.70 -10.58 23.63
CA MET A 1 17.23 -10.36 23.66
C MET A 1 16.59 -11.04 22.46
N ARG A 2 15.75 -12.07 22.67
CA ARG A 2 15.03 -12.77 21.60
C ARG A 2 13.71 -12.02 21.31
N GLN A 3 13.69 -11.22 20.26
CA GLN A 3 12.47 -10.54 19.81
C GLN A 3 11.51 -11.59 19.21
N LYS A 4 10.32 -11.72 19.80
CA LYS A 4 9.26 -12.65 19.38
C LYS A 4 8.86 -12.34 17.93
N ARG A 5 8.97 -13.36 17.07
CA ARG A 5 8.53 -13.35 15.67
C ARG A 5 7.03 -13.05 15.60
N ARG A 6 6.65 -11.83 15.21
CA ARG A 6 5.31 -11.56 14.66
C ARG A 6 5.39 -11.85 13.16
N LEU A 7 5.00 -13.06 12.76
CA LEU A 7 4.72 -13.35 11.36
C LEU A 7 3.58 -12.43 10.93
N PHE A 8 3.87 -11.52 10.00
CA PHE A 8 2.87 -10.66 9.38
C PHE A 8 1.87 -11.55 8.64
N TRP A 9 0.62 -11.46 9.08
CA TRP A 9 -0.51 -12.20 8.55
C TRP A 9 -1.15 -11.37 7.45
N ILE A 10 -1.00 -11.78 6.19
CA ILE A 10 -1.91 -11.37 5.12
C ILE A 10 -3.12 -12.31 5.25
N PRO A 11 -4.35 -11.79 5.39
CA PRO A 11 -5.54 -12.63 5.37
C PRO A 11 -5.53 -13.47 4.09
N ARG A 12 -5.36 -14.79 4.21
CA ARG A 12 -5.75 -15.70 3.13
C ARG A 12 -7.26 -15.82 3.18
N LYS A 13 -7.95 -15.69 2.05
CA LYS A 13 -9.37 -16.05 1.95
C LYS A 13 -9.55 -17.46 2.55
N PRO A 14 -10.60 -17.70 3.37
CA PRO A 14 -10.93 -19.05 3.77
C PRO A 14 -11.25 -19.85 2.49
N THR A 15 -10.36 -20.77 2.12
CA THR A 15 -10.64 -21.73 1.04
C THR A 15 -11.93 -22.46 1.40
N LYS A 16 -12.94 -22.38 0.52
CA LYS A 16 -14.21 -23.12 0.65
C LYS A 16 -13.87 -24.56 1.05
N LYS A 17 -14.38 -24.98 2.22
CA LYS A 17 -14.15 -26.31 2.78
C LYS A 17 -14.49 -27.38 1.74
N SER A 18 -13.50 -28.17 1.36
CA SER A 18 -13.72 -29.43 0.66
C SER A 18 -14.57 -30.38 1.51
N PRO A 19 -15.37 -31.27 0.91
CA PRO A 19 -16.23 -32.21 1.65
C PRO A 19 -15.39 -33.11 2.56
N LYS A 20 -15.86 -33.32 3.79
CA LYS A 20 -15.27 -34.24 4.76
C LYS A 20 -15.27 -35.66 4.18
N LEU A 21 -14.08 -36.21 3.95
CA LEU A 21 -13.90 -37.66 3.88
C LEU A 21 -13.72 -38.18 5.31
N GLN A 22 -14.65 -39.05 5.72
CA GLN A 22 -14.47 -39.96 6.84
C GLN A 22 -13.30 -40.89 6.54
N GLY A 23 -12.47 -41.14 7.54
CA GLY A 23 -11.35 -42.08 7.43
C GLY A 23 -10.71 -42.32 8.79
N GLU A 24 -10.89 -43.55 9.24
CA GLU A 24 -10.53 -44.18 10.51
C GLU A 24 -9.08 -43.99 10.99
N GLY A 25 -8.90 -44.21 12.30
CA GLY A 25 -7.68 -43.94 13.03
C GLY A 25 -6.59 -45.01 12.93
N LYS A 26 -5.43 -44.69 13.52
CA LYS A 26 -4.49 -45.63 14.11
C LYS A 26 -3.47 -44.94 15.00
N GLN A 27 -2.91 -45.75 15.88
CA GLN A 27 -2.31 -45.47 17.19
C GLN A 27 -0.86 -44.94 17.18
N LEU A 28 -0.49 -44.46 18.37
CA LEU A 28 0.84 -44.16 18.94
C LEU A 28 1.99 -45.12 18.55
N ALA A 29 3.19 -44.53 18.36
CA ALA A 29 4.48 -44.97 18.91
C ALA A 29 5.47 -43.78 18.84
N LYS A 30 5.87 -43.17 19.96
CA LYS A 30 7.13 -43.35 20.72
C LYS A 30 8.45 -43.19 19.93
N THR A 31 9.06 -42.04 20.15
CA THR A 31 10.47 -41.77 20.55
C THR A 31 11.60 -42.60 19.95
N GLN A 32 12.59 -41.94 19.34
CA GLN A 32 14.00 -42.10 19.74
C GLN A 32 14.88 -40.94 19.25
N ASP A 33 15.66 -40.43 20.20
CA ASP A 33 16.75 -39.48 20.04
C ASP A 33 17.86 -40.04 19.15
N SER A 34 18.48 -39.19 18.35
CA SER A 34 19.84 -39.45 17.87
C SER A 34 20.67 -38.18 17.93
N VAL A 35 21.75 -38.33 18.70
CA VAL A 35 22.82 -37.39 19.01
C VAL A 35 23.66 -37.17 17.75
N MET A 36 23.79 -35.92 17.30
CA MET A 36 24.80 -35.52 16.32
C MET A 36 25.94 -34.79 17.02
N GLN A 37 27.13 -35.39 17.01
CA GLN A 37 28.39 -34.71 17.31
C GLN A 37 28.94 -34.00 16.06
N PRO A 38 29.71 -32.91 16.23
CA PRO A 38 30.17 -32.06 15.14
C PRO A 38 31.42 -32.63 14.46
N THR A 39 31.42 -32.62 13.13
CA THR A 39 32.62 -32.89 12.34
C THR A 39 33.29 -31.59 11.93
N THR A 40 34.55 -31.48 12.32
CA THR A 40 35.55 -30.46 11.96
C THR A 40 35.67 -30.33 10.44
N ILE A 41 35.59 -29.11 9.91
CA ILE A 41 36.03 -28.78 8.55
C ILE A 41 37.26 -27.89 8.67
N GLN A 42 38.36 -28.39 8.15
CA GLN A 42 39.61 -27.67 7.97
C GLN A 42 39.52 -26.76 6.73
N ASP A 43 40.11 -25.60 6.94
CA ASP A 43 40.54 -24.56 6.02
C ASP A 43 41.53 -25.10 4.99
N GLU A 44 41.32 -24.83 3.69
CA GLU A 44 42.39 -24.61 2.70
C GLU A 44 41.83 -23.90 1.46
N GLY A 45 42.61 -22.96 0.93
CA GLY A 45 42.73 -22.84 -0.53
C GLY A 45 42.34 -21.52 -1.17
N LEU A 46 43.15 -20.49 -0.91
CA LEU A 46 43.37 -19.36 -1.81
C LEU A 46 43.56 -19.84 -3.27
N ARG A 47 42.77 -19.31 -4.22
CA ARG A 47 43.23 -19.15 -5.61
C ARG A 47 42.71 -17.86 -6.23
N SER A 48 43.61 -16.89 -6.22
CA SER A 48 43.67 -15.76 -7.14
C SER A 48 43.95 -16.26 -8.55
N THR A 49 43.17 -15.82 -9.54
CA THR A 49 43.70 -15.55 -10.89
C THR A 49 42.79 -14.59 -11.67
N LYS A 50 43.43 -13.48 -12.06
CA LYS A 50 43.41 -12.84 -13.38
C LYS A 50 42.14 -12.12 -13.85
N SER A 51 42.24 -10.80 -13.68
CA SER A 51 41.81 -9.75 -14.59
C SER A 51 41.99 -10.12 -16.07
N GLN A 52 40.97 -9.86 -16.89
CA GLN A 52 41.12 -9.71 -18.34
C GLN A 52 40.23 -8.56 -18.85
N ASP A 53 40.88 -7.78 -19.69
CA ASP A 53 40.53 -6.47 -20.22
C ASP A 53 39.36 -6.48 -21.22
N ILE A 54 38.59 -5.38 -21.13
CA ILE A 54 38.15 -4.48 -22.21
C ILE A 54 37.86 -5.08 -23.60
N GLY A 55 36.61 -4.92 -24.02
CA GLY A 55 36.19 -4.97 -25.42
C GLY A 55 34.91 -4.16 -25.63
N ASP A 56 35.08 -2.92 -26.06
CA ASP A 56 34.05 -1.98 -26.49
C ASP A 56 33.09 -2.57 -27.52
N GLN A 57 31.77 -2.50 -27.26
CA GLN A 57 30.74 -2.27 -28.30
C GLN A 57 29.55 -1.51 -27.71
N LEU A 58 29.72 -0.19 -27.56
CA LEU A 58 28.62 0.75 -27.33
C LEU A 58 27.87 0.96 -28.66
N ARG A 59 26.88 0.11 -28.94
CA ARG A 59 25.84 0.40 -29.93
C ARG A 59 24.86 1.40 -29.30
N LYS A 60 24.85 2.64 -29.80
CA LYS A 60 23.82 3.63 -29.50
C LYS A 60 22.45 3.10 -29.97
N PRO A 61 21.40 3.12 -29.13
CA PRO A 61 20.04 2.97 -29.60
C PRO A 61 19.65 4.20 -30.40
N GLN A 62 19.11 3.95 -31.58
CA GLN A 62 18.50 4.91 -32.49
C GLN A 62 17.17 5.32 -31.87
N ASP A 63 17.04 6.60 -31.54
CA ASP A 63 15.86 7.24 -30.94
C ASP A 63 14.78 7.40 -32.02
N ASP A 64 13.89 6.42 -32.10
CA ASP A 64 12.66 6.47 -32.87
C ASP A 64 11.66 7.35 -32.12
N GLY A 65 11.63 8.63 -32.53
CA GLY A 65 10.83 9.74 -32.02
C GLY A 65 9.31 9.50 -31.98
N LYS A 66 8.87 8.57 -31.13
CA LYS A 66 7.58 8.59 -30.47
C LYS A 66 7.74 9.47 -29.25
N GLN A 67 7.02 10.59 -29.25
CA GLN A 67 6.85 11.47 -28.11
C GLN A 67 6.45 10.67 -26.87
N SER A 68 7.44 10.23 -26.10
CA SER A 68 7.32 10.02 -24.68
C SER A 68 6.87 11.37 -24.13
N ILE A 69 5.64 11.43 -23.65
CA ILE A 69 5.15 12.57 -22.88
C ILE A 69 6.09 12.67 -21.68
N THR A 70 7.08 13.54 -21.82
CA THR A 70 8.23 13.61 -20.94
C THR A 70 7.75 13.87 -19.51
N LEU A 71 8.00 12.90 -18.63
CA LEU A 71 7.83 12.93 -17.17
C LEU A 71 8.41 14.19 -16.49
N THR A 72 9.20 14.99 -17.21
CA THR A 72 9.84 16.22 -16.73
C THR A 72 8.91 17.44 -16.66
N ASN A 73 7.73 17.41 -17.31
CA ASN A 73 6.74 18.49 -17.22
C ASN A 73 5.67 18.30 -16.13
N ILE A 74 5.78 17.27 -15.28
CA ILE A 74 5.07 17.21 -13.98
C ILE A 74 5.79 18.14 -13.00
N HIS A 75 5.95 19.41 -13.38
CA HIS A 75 6.27 20.47 -12.44
C HIS A 75 5.06 20.65 -11.52
N LYS A 76 5.05 19.85 -10.44
CA LYS A 76 4.72 20.29 -9.09
C LYS A 76 3.42 21.10 -8.98
N ARG A 77 2.31 20.57 -9.52
CA ARG A 77 0.98 21.10 -9.20
C ARG A 77 0.70 20.77 -7.74
N VAL A 78 0.74 21.80 -6.89
CA VAL A 78 0.26 21.68 -5.52
C VAL A 78 -1.25 21.85 -5.58
N TYR A 79 -1.98 20.83 -5.16
CA TYR A 79 -3.43 20.81 -5.09
C TYR A 79 -3.90 21.71 -3.95
N ASN A 80 -4.92 22.52 -4.22
CA ASN A 80 -5.52 23.43 -3.24
C ASN A 80 -6.89 22.94 -2.75
N SER A 81 -7.33 21.76 -3.20
CA SER A 81 -8.61 21.16 -2.85
C SER A 81 -8.46 19.67 -2.57
N LEU A 82 -9.25 19.15 -1.64
CA LEU A 82 -9.37 17.71 -1.37
C LEU A 82 -10.26 16.98 -2.40
N THR A 83 -10.82 17.70 -3.36
CA THR A 83 -11.68 17.19 -4.43
C THR A 83 -10.88 16.68 -5.65
N GLU A 84 -9.56 16.88 -5.65
CA GLU A 84 -8.68 16.32 -6.66
C GLU A 84 -8.16 14.96 -6.16
N PRO A 85 -8.33 13.87 -6.94
CA PRO A 85 -7.91 12.55 -6.52
C PRO A 85 -6.38 12.39 -6.58
N PRO A 86 -5.74 11.77 -5.56
CA PRO A 86 -4.32 11.45 -5.59
C PRO A 86 -4.02 10.33 -6.57
N ARG A 87 -2.79 10.26 -7.08
CA ARG A 87 -2.36 9.33 -8.13
C ARG A 87 -1.40 8.23 -7.66
N ASN A 88 -0.92 8.32 -6.42
CA ASN A 88 0.01 7.39 -5.83
C ASN A 88 -0.06 7.47 -4.29
N VAL A 89 0.60 6.54 -3.60
CA VAL A 89 0.58 6.47 -2.14
C VAL A 89 1.13 7.73 -1.47
N LYS A 90 2.18 8.36 -2.00
CA LYS A 90 2.68 9.63 -1.46
C LYS A 90 1.57 10.69 -1.46
N GLU A 91 0.90 10.88 -2.60
CA GLU A 91 -0.19 11.85 -2.72
C GLU A 91 -1.38 11.48 -1.83
N CYS A 92 -1.69 10.19 -1.66
CA CYS A 92 -2.69 9.73 -0.71
C CYS A 92 -2.35 10.17 0.72
N MET A 93 -1.09 9.97 1.14
CA MET A 93 -0.64 10.41 2.46
C MET A 93 -0.67 11.93 2.59
N ASP A 94 -0.26 12.68 1.56
CA ASP A 94 -0.33 14.14 1.54
C ASP A 94 -1.78 14.64 1.67
N TRP A 95 -2.73 14.01 0.96
CA TRP A 95 -4.16 14.30 1.06
C TRP A 95 -4.67 14.10 2.50
N LEU A 96 -4.27 12.99 3.14
CA LEU A 96 -4.65 12.68 4.53
C LEU A 96 -4.05 13.65 5.55
N ILE A 97 -2.84 14.16 5.31
CA ILE A 97 -2.24 15.20 6.15
C ILE A 97 -2.97 16.52 5.95
N ALA A 98 -3.31 16.88 4.71
CA ALA A 98 -4.02 18.12 4.38
C ALA A 98 -5.45 18.11 4.97
N LEU A 99 -6.14 16.96 4.95
CA LEU A 99 -7.43 16.73 5.61
C LEU A 99 -7.43 17.18 7.08
N LYS A 100 -6.35 16.92 7.84
CA LYS A 100 -6.28 17.31 9.25
C LYS A 100 -6.46 18.82 9.42
N GLY A 101 -5.95 19.64 8.49
CA GLY A 101 -6.04 21.09 8.54
C GLY A 101 -5.65 21.67 9.90
N THR A 102 -6.36 22.71 10.33
CA THR A 102 -6.19 23.35 11.64
C THR A 102 -7.01 22.70 12.76
N ASP A 103 -8.08 21.97 12.41
CA ASP A 103 -8.97 21.28 13.34
C ASP A 103 -9.14 19.80 12.94
N PRO A 104 -8.16 18.95 13.31
CA PRO A 104 -8.17 17.55 12.89
C PRO A 104 -9.39 16.79 13.37
N GLU A 105 -9.89 17.07 14.58
CA GLU A 105 -11.01 16.34 15.15
C GLU A 105 -12.30 16.64 14.37
N LYS A 106 -12.58 17.91 14.10
CA LYS A 106 -13.75 18.32 13.32
C LYS A 106 -13.69 17.76 11.89
N ASN A 107 -12.54 17.86 11.23
CA ASN A 107 -12.40 17.44 9.84
C ASN A 107 -12.53 15.92 9.69
N LEU A 108 -11.94 15.14 10.61
CA LEU A 108 -12.08 13.68 10.61
C LEU A 108 -13.52 13.25 10.91
N LYS A 109 -14.21 13.92 11.84
CA LYS A 109 -15.64 13.67 12.08
C LYS A 109 -16.48 13.95 10.84
N ALA A 110 -16.19 15.05 10.14
CA ALA A 110 -16.93 15.42 8.94
C ALA A 110 -16.72 14.42 7.79
N LEU A 111 -15.47 14.00 7.52
CA LEU A 111 -15.20 12.93 6.56
C LEU A 111 -15.81 11.60 7.01
N GLY A 112 -15.69 11.23 8.29
CA GLY A 112 -16.27 9.99 8.79
C GLY A 112 -17.80 9.94 8.64
N ASN A 113 -18.47 11.07 8.84
CA ASN A 113 -19.90 11.21 8.55
C ASN A 113 -20.21 11.13 7.06
N ALA A 114 -19.41 11.78 6.21
CA ALA A 114 -19.57 11.71 4.76
C ALA A 114 -19.40 10.27 4.24
N VAL A 115 -18.35 9.57 4.68
CA VAL A 115 -18.10 8.17 4.33
C VAL A 115 -19.22 7.27 4.84
N TYR A 116 -19.62 7.41 6.11
CA TYR A 116 -20.72 6.61 6.67
C TYR A 116 -22.02 6.78 5.86
N LYS A 117 -22.41 8.02 5.53
CA LYS A 117 -23.59 8.28 4.70
C LYS A 117 -23.44 7.73 3.29
N PHE A 118 -22.30 7.98 2.66
CA PHE A 118 -22.02 7.48 1.31
C PHE A 118 -22.15 5.96 1.20
N LEU A 119 -21.73 5.25 2.25
CA LEU A 119 -21.82 3.79 2.36
C LEU A 119 -23.24 3.30 2.72
N ALA A 120 -23.99 4.06 3.53
CA ALA A 120 -25.33 3.69 3.98
C ALA A 120 -26.42 3.99 2.94
N ASP A 121 -26.31 5.11 2.23
CA ASP A 121 -27.37 5.67 1.39
C ASP A 121 -27.41 5.08 -0.02
N LYS A 122 -26.33 4.44 -0.48
CA LYS A 122 -26.21 3.99 -1.87
C LYS A 122 -26.24 2.45 -1.98
N PRO A 123 -27.42 1.85 -2.21
CA PRO A 123 -27.52 0.45 -2.60
C PRO A 123 -27.05 0.33 -4.06
N VAL A 124 -25.79 -0.11 -4.26
CA VAL A 124 -25.16 -0.97 -5.32
C VAL A 124 -25.61 -0.88 -6.80
N GLU A 125 -26.67 -0.17 -7.14
CA GLU A 125 -27.27 -0.13 -8.46
C GLU A 125 -27.46 1.35 -8.87
N PHE A 126 -26.66 1.80 -9.83
CA PHE A 126 -26.89 3.00 -10.67
C PHE A 126 -26.65 4.39 -10.08
N THR A 127 -25.63 4.60 -9.24
CA THR A 127 -25.13 5.98 -9.11
C THR A 127 -23.99 6.21 -10.08
N ASP A 128 -24.28 6.84 -11.22
CA ASP A 128 -23.27 7.44 -12.10
C ASP A 128 -22.61 8.59 -11.33
N VAL A 129 -21.53 8.26 -10.61
CA VAL A 129 -20.72 9.23 -9.85
C VAL A 129 -19.44 9.41 -10.66
N PRO A 130 -19.33 10.47 -11.49
CA PRO A 130 -18.14 10.70 -12.32
C PRO A 130 -16.83 10.69 -11.53
N VAL A 131 -16.87 11.16 -10.28
CA VAL A 131 -15.72 11.13 -9.36
C VAL A 131 -15.31 9.69 -9.02
N LEU A 132 -16.26 8.77 -8.86
CA LEU A 132 -15.96 7.38 -8.53
C LEU A 132 -15.28 6.68 -9.70
N GLU A 133 -15.77 6.88 -10.93
CA GLU A 133 -15.13 6.33 -12.14
C GLU A 133 -13.73 6.91 -12.37
N GLU A 134 -13.54 8.20 -12.11
CA GLU A 134 -12.21 8.81 -12.20
C GLU A 134 -11.24 8.26 -11.15
N VAL A 135 -11.70 8.12 -9.90
CA VAL A 135 -10.91 7.52 -8.81
C VAL A 135 -10.59 6.06 -9.12
N ARG A 136 -11.54 5.32 -9.68
CA ARG A 136 -11.39 3.92 -10.13
C ARG A 136 -10.30 3.83 -11.20
N ARG A 137 -10.38 4.67 -12.23
CA ARG A 137 -9.40 4.75 -13.32
C ARG A 137 -8.00 5.04 -12.78
N ILE A 138 -7.85 6.07 -11.96
CA ILE A 138 -6.55 6.44 -11.37
C ILE A 138 -5.98 5.31 -10.51
N SER A 139 -6.83 4.64 -9.72
CA SER A 139 -6.39 3.55 -8.86
C SER A 139 -5.92 2.34 -9.69
N LYS A 140 -6.59 2.02 -10.81
CA LYS A 140 -6.13 0.99 -11.76
C LYS A 140 -4.78 1.35 -12.36
N GLU A 141 -4.63 2.57 -12.87
CA GLU A 141 -3.36 3.05 -13.43
C GLU A 141 -2.21 2.95 -12.43
N PHE A 142 -2.47 3.30 -11.16
CA PHE A 142 -1.50 3.11 -10.08
C PHE A 142 -1.10 1.63 -9.91
N MET A 143 -2.05 0.71 -9.88
CA MET A 143 -1.80 -0.73 -9.66
C MET A 143 -1.17 -1.45 -10.86
N GLU A 144 -1.39 -0.94 -12.07
CA GLU A 144 -0.83 -1.46 -13.31
C GLU A 144 0.66 -1.11 -13.51
N GLN A 145 1.25 -0.35 -12.58
CA GLN A 145 2.69 -0.10 -12.56
C GLN A 145 3.48 -1.42 -12.51
N PRO A 146 4.58 -1.57 -13.28
CA PRO A 146 5.38 -2.80 -13.36
C PRO A 146 5.85 -3.34 -12.00
N GLU A 147 6.11 -2.44 -11.05
CA GLU A 147 6.57 -2.78 -9.70
C GLU A 147 5.48 -3.41 -8.82
N LEU A 148 4.21 -3.26 -9.20
CA LEU A 148 3.04 -3.63 -8.41
C LEU A 148 2.20 -4.75 -9.06
N LYS A 149 1.94 -4.66 -10.37
CA LYS A 149 0.91 -5.44 -11.09
C LYS A 149 1.03 -6.97 -11.01
N ASP A 150 2.25 -7.49 -10.87
CA ASP A 150 2.48 -8.94 -10.92
C ASP A 150 2.24 -9.64 -9.58
N ARG A 151 1.86 -8.91 -8.54
CA ARG A 151 1.56 -9.46 -7.21
C ARG A 151 0.14 -10.03 -7.19
N TRP A 152 -0.01 -11.23 -6.62
CA TRP A 152 -1.30 -11.94 -6.59
C TRP A 152 -2.43 -11.10 -5.96
N TYR A 153 -2.19 -10.43 -4.83
CA TYR A 153 -3.21 -9.60 -4.19
C TYR A 153 -3.51 -8.31 -4.97
N VAL A 154 -2.59 -7.83 -5.81
CA VAL A 154 -2.87 -6.71 -6.72
C VAL A 154 -3.78 -7.16 -7.84
N LYS A 155 -3.58 -8.38 -8.36
CA LYS A 155 -4.49 -9.00 -9.34
C LYS A 155 -5.87 -9.21 -8.74
N ASP A 156 -5.97 -9.74 -7.52
CA ASP A 156 -7.25 -9.91 -6.83
C ASP A 156 -8.00 -8.57 -6.68
N ILE A 157 -7.29 -7.49 -6.33
CA ILE A 157 -7.88 -6.15 -6.21
C ILE A 157 -8.26 -5.58 -7.59
N LEU A 158 -7.43 -5.76 -8.62
CA LEU A 158 -7.75 -5.34 -9.99
C LEU A 158 -8.97 -6.08 -10.55
N GLU A 159 -9.08 -7.38 -10.29
CA GLU A 159 -10.26 -8.20 -10.62
C GLU A 159 -11.49 -7.69 -9.86
N MET A 160 -11.36 -7.40 -8.56
CA MET A 160 -12.43 -6.81 -7.75
C MET A 160 -12.89 -5.46 -8.28
N ILE A 161 -11.98 -4.60 -8.75
CA ILE A 161 -12.35 -3.31 -9.33
C ILE A 161 -12.95 -3.49 -10.74
N ASN A 162 -12.65 -4.56 -11.46
CA ASN A 162 -13.14 -4.80 -12.83
C ASN A 162 -14.45 -5.58 -12.89
N GLY A 163 -14.76 -6.36 -11.86
CA GLY A 163 -15.93 -7.23 -11.81
C GLY A 163 -16.84 -6.92 -10.64
N PHE A 164 -18.11 -7.34 -10.75
CA PHE A 164 -18.99 -7.42 -9.60
C PHE A 164 -18.61 -8.65 -8.77
N VAL A 165 -18.14 -8.43 -7.54
CA VAL A 165 -18.01 -9.54 -6.60
C VAL A 165 -19.38 -9.73 -5.95
N ASN A 166 -20.04 -10.85 -6.23
CA ASN A 166 -21.31 -11.24 -5.60
C ASN A 166 -21.15 -11.64 -4.12
N GLU A 167 -20.23 -11.01 -3.38
CA GLU A 167 -20.11 -11.17 -1.93
C GLU A 167 -21.19 -10.29 -1.25
N PRO A 168 -21.84 -10.78 -0.17
CA PRO A 168 -22.87 -10.00 0.51
C PRO A 168 -22.24 -8.85 1.33
N PRO A 169 -22.85 -7.65 1.36
CA PRO A 169 -22.32 -6.45 2.03
C PRO A 169 -22.21 -6.53 3.56
N GLY A 170 -22.64 -7.64 4.17
CA GLY A 170 -22.81 -7.78 5.61
C GLY A 170 -21.51 -7.71 6.45
N ASP A 171 -20.36 -8.06 5.88
CA ASP A 171 -19.08 -8.04 6.62
C ASP A 171 -18.42 -6.65 6.63
N PHE A 172 -18.69 -5.80 5.64
CA PHE A 172 -18.05 -4.49 5.50
C PHE A 172 -18.51 -3.50 6.59
N ALA A 173 -19.81 -3.45 6.87
CA ALA A 173 -20.37 -2.58 7.92
C ALA A 173 -19.85 -2.92 9.33
N LYS A 174 -19.47 -4.18 9.55
CA LYS A 174 -18.99 -4.65 10.86
C LYS A 174 -17.63 -4.08 11.21
N THR A 175 -16.72 -3.95 10.24
CA THR A 175 -15.36 -3.49 10.53
C THR A 175 -15.20 -1.98 10.47
N MET A 176 -15.96 -1.32 9.59
CA MET A 176 -15.98 0.15 9.50
C MET A 176 -16.60 0.81 10.74
N GLY A 177 -17.44 0.07 11.45
CA GLY A 177 -18.15 0.53 12.62
C GLY A 177 -19.61 0.86 12.30
N SER A 178 -20.47 0.72 13.30
CA SER A 178 -21.92 0.86 13.14
C SER A 178 -22.41 2.31 13.06
N ASN A 179 -21.52 3.30 13.09
CA ASN A 179 -21.87 4.72 13.04
C ASN A 179 -20.69 5.60 12.57
N ALA A 180 -21.01 6.84 12.21
CA ALA A 180 -20.05 7.84 11.74
C ALA A 180 -18.88 8.12 12.71
N VAL A 181 -19.08 8.01 14.02
CA VAL A 181 -18.01 8.24 15.02
C VAL A 181 -16.96 7.13 14.94
N ALA A 182 -17.39 5.88 14.83
CA ALA A 182 -16.48 4.74 14.67
C ALA A 182 -15.71 4.81 13.34
N VAL A 183 -16.39 5.20 12.25
CA VAL A 183 -15.73 5.45 10.96
C VAL A 183 -14.67 6.54 11.10
N ALA A 184 -14.98 7.68 11.71
CA ALA A 184 -14.02 8.76 11.93
C ALA A 184 -12.79 8.32 12.75
N GLN A 185 -12.99 7.51 13.79
CA GLN A 185 -11.89 6.95 14.58
C GLN A 185 -10.98 6.03 13.76
N ASN A 186 -11.58 5.15 12.93
CA ASN A 186 -10.83 4.28 12.04
C ASN A 186 -10.02 5.07 11.00
N ILE A 187 -10.62 6.12 10.40
CA ILE A 187 -9.90 7.04 9.52
C ILE A 187 -8.74 7.72 10.27
N GLY A 188 -8.98 8.17 11.51
CA GLY A 188 -7.94 8.76 12.36
C GLY A 188 -6.72 7.84 12.54
N HIS A 189 -6.94 6.54 12.76
CA HIS A 189 -5.86 5.56 12.84
C HIS A 189 -5.06 5.44 11.54
N VAL A 190 -5.72 5.44 10.38
CA VAL A 190 -5.04 5.43 9.07
C VAL A 190 -4.20 6.69 8.88
N VAL A 191 -4.76 7.86 9.20
CA VAL A 191 -4.09 9.16 9.09
C VAL A 191 -2.85 9.21 9.98
N ASP A 192 -2.94 8.75 11.22
CA ASP A 192 -1.81 8.77 12.15
C ASP A 192 -0.71 7.78 11.73
N GLY A 193 -1.07 6.61 11.21
CA GLY A 193 -0.12 5.67 10.62
C GLY A 193 0.61 6.24 9.40
N CYS A 194 -0.11 6.92 8.50
CA CYS A 194 0.48 7.63 7.35
C CYS A 194 1.41 8.77 7.79
N LYS A 195 1.00 9.56 8.79
CA LYS A 195 1.84 10.62 9.38
C LYS A 195 3.14 10.05 9.92
N PHE A 196 3.06 8.97 10.69
CA PHE A 196 4.23 8.30 11.25
C PHE A 196 5.15 7.76 10.16
N PHE A 197 4.58 7.12 9.13
CA PHE A 197 5.34 6.65 7.97
C PHE A 197 6.10 7.79 7.30
N LEU A 198 5.42 8.88 6.96
CA LEU A 198 6.04 10.05 6.32
C LEU A 198 7.17 10.67 7.15
N GLN A 199 7.04 10.72 8.48
CA GLN A 199 8.08 11.24 9.38
C GLN A 199 9.41 10.50 9.25
N HIS A 200 9.38 9.21 8.92
CA HIS A 200 10.57 8.36 8.81
C HIS A 200 11.14 8.29 7.39
N VAL A 201 10.33 8.56 6.37
CA VAL A 201 10.73 8.44 4.95
C VAL A 201 11.16 9.78 4.36
N LYS A 202 10.57 10.89 4.83
CA LYS A 202 10.85 12.22 4.28
C LYS A 202 12.26 12.72 4.59
N THR A 203 12.81 13.50 3.67
CA THR A 203 13.99 14.33 3.93
C THR A 203 13.55 15.66 4.54
N PRO A 204 13.97 16.01 5.78
CA PRO A 204 13.63 17.29 6.39
C PRO A 204 14.01 18.48 5.48
N GLY A 205 13.11 19.45 5.33
CA GLY A 205 13.33 20.66 4.52
C GLY A 205 13.24 20.47 3.00
N GLN A 206 13.25 19.23 2.50
CA GLN A 206 13.19 18.94 1.06
C GLN A 206 11.85 18.38 0.62
N TYR A 207 11.08 17.77 1.53
CA TYR A 207 9.79 17.18 1.25
C TYR A 207 8.76 18.19 0.71
N ARG A 208 8.23 17.91 -0.48
CA ARG A 208 7.18 18.71 -1.12
C ARG A 208 5.85 17.99 -1.01
N PHE A 209 4.90 18.59 -0.28
CA PHE A 209 3.53 18.08 -0.23
C PHE A 209 2.83 18.29 -1.58
N ALA A 210 2.08 17.29 -2.04
CA ALA A 210 1.21 17.40 -3.20
C ALA A 210 -0.04 18.24 -2.92
N TYR A 211 -0.49 18.31 -1.66
CA TYR A 211 -1.63 19.11 -1.22
C TYR A 211 -1.14 20.27 -0.35
N SER A 212 -1.62 21.48 -0.62
CA SER A 212 -1.27 22.66 0.16
C SER A 212 -1.96 22.62 1.52
N SER A 213 -1.50 23.46 2.44
CA SER A 213 -2.20 23.69 3.71
C SER A 213 -3.56 24.37 3.52
N GLN A 214 -3.92 24.80 2.31
CA GLN A 214 -5.23 25.33 1.97
C GLN A 214 -6.22 24.22 1.57
N ALA A 215 -5.72 23.06 1.13
CA ALA A 215 -6.52 21.88 0.82
C ALA A 215 -7.02 21.23 2.12
N THR A 216 -7.93 21.90 2.81
CA THR A 216 -8.51 21.45 4.07
C THR A 216 -9.95 21.02 3.87
N TRP A 217 -10.53 20.36 4.88
CA TRP A 217 -11.96 20.12 4.91
C TRP A 217 -12.72 21.44 5.16
N ASP A 218 -12.86 22.24 4.11
CA ASP A 218 -13.49 23.55 4.14
C ASP A 218 -14.98 23.48 3.76
N ALA A 219 -15.61 24.64 3.62
CA ALA A 219 -17.00 24.73 3.19
C ALA A 219 -17.25 24.12 1.80
N LYS A 220 -16.23 24.04 0.93
CA LYS A 220 -16.34 23.42 -0.38
C LYS A 220 -16.32 21.90 -0.26
N SER A 221 -15.39 21.32 0.48
CA SER A 221 -15.39 19.88 0.79
C SER A 221 -16.68 19.43 1.50
N ALA A 222 -17.26 20.29 2.35
CA ALA A 222 -18.55 20.01 2.97
C ALA A 222 -19.72 19.99 1.98
N LYS A 223 -19.68 20.80 0.92
CA LYS A 223 -20.67 20.78 -0.18
C LYS A 223 -20.49 19.57 -1.10
N GLU A 224 -19.24 19.13 -1.26
CA GLU A 224 -18.86 17.99 -2.10
C GLU A 224 -18.48 16.76 -1.23
N ALA A 225 -19.22 16.55 -0.15
CA ALA A 225 -18.91 15.53 0.85
C ALA A 225 -18.86 14.11 0.24
N ASP A 226 -19.78 13.81 -0.67
CA ASP A 226 -19.83 12.53 -1.40
C ASP A 226 -18.60 12.33 -2.29
N ALA A 227 -18.14 13.38 -2.98
CA ALA A 227 -16.94 13.31 -3.80
C ALA A 227 -15.70 13.08 -2.94
N CYS A 228 -15.59 13.77 -1.81
CA CYS A 228 -14.49 13.55 -0.87
C CYS A 228 -14.51 12.14 -0.26
N ALA A 229 -15.70 11.60 0.02
CA ALA A 229 -15.86 10.21 0.47
C ALA A 229 -15.41 9.21 -0.62
N ALA A 230 -15.84 9.39 -1.87
CA ALA A 230 -15.41 8.56 -2.99
C ALA A 230 -13.89 8.61 -3.21
N ILE A 231 -13.29 9.80 -3.16
CA ILE A 231 -11.83 9.99 -3.24
C ILE A 231 -11.13 9.26 -2.10
N PHE A 232 -11.64 9.36 -0.87
CA PHE A 232 -11.08 8.66 0.28
C PHE A 232 -11.14 7.13 0.13
N LEU A 233 -12.20 6.57 -0.47
CA LEU A 233 -12.29 5.14 -0.75
C LEU A 233 -11.27 4.67 -1.79
N GLY A 234 -10.93 5.51 -2.78
CA GLY A 234 -9.80 5.26 -3.67
C GLY A 234 -8.43 5.39 -3.00
N ILE A 235 -8.29 6.36 -2.09
CA ILE A 235 -7.10 6.50 -1.25
C ILE A 235 -6.86 5.21 -0.46
N ALA A 236 -7.88 4.65 0.17
CA ALA A 236 -7.76 3.42 0.93
C ALA A 236 -7.26 2.27 0.04
N LEU A 237 -7.83 2.12 -1.15
CA LEU A 237 -7.43 1.11 -2.13
C LEU A 237 -5.93 1.21 -2.50
N MET A 238 -5.48 2.41 -2.88
CA MET A 238 -4.07 2.66 -3.21
C MET A 238 -3.14 2.47 -2.00
N LEU A 239 -3.56 2.89 -0.80
CA LEU A 239 -2.79 2.69 0.43
C LEU A 239 -2.64 1.21 0.78
N TYR A 240 -3.72 0.43 0.70
CA TYR A 240 -3.69 -1.00 0.98
C TYR A 240 -2.71 -1.71 0.04
N VAL A 241 -2.88 -1.51 -1.27
CA VAL A 241 -2.03 -2.15 -2.29
C VAL A 241 -0.59 -1.68 -2.18
N GLY A 242 -0.36 -0.38 -2.07
CA GLY A 242 0.97 0.18 -2.07
C GLY A 242 1.77 -0.15 -0.81
N ILE A 243 1.16 -0.03 0.37
CA ILE A 243 1.82 -0.40 1.64
C ILE A 243 2.01 -1.92 1.71
N GLY A 244 1.02 -2.71 1.29
CA GLY A 244 1.17 -4.17 1.20
C GLY A 244 2.30 -4.60 0.26
N SER A 245 2.48 -3.89 -0.86
CA SER A 245 3.59 -4.09 -1.78
C SER A 245 4.94 -3.76 -1.15
N LEU A 246 5.01 -2.65 -0.42
CA LEU A 246 6.22 -2.27 0.29
C LEU A 246 6.57 -3.27 1.40
N GLN A 247 5.58 -3.74 2.18
CA GLN A 247 5.78 -4.75 3.21
C GLN A 247 6.31 -6.07 2.63
N ASN A 248 5.76 -6.53 1.50
CA ASN A 248 6.24 -7.73 0.83
C ASN A 248 7.69 -7.56 0.32
N ALA A 249 7.99 -6.44 -0.33
CA ALA A 249 9.34 -6.16 -0.83
C ALA A 249 10.36 -6.01 0.32
N TRP A 250 9.94 -5.38 1.42
CA TRP A 250 10.71 -5.28 2.65
C TRP A 250 11.00 -6.66 3.26
N LEU A 251 9.99 -7.54 3.38
CA LEU A 251 10.17 -8.90 3.88
C LEU A 251 11.17 -9.69 3.02
N ASP A 252 11.02 -9.63 1.69
CA ASP A 252 11.96 -10.26 0.74
C ASP A 252 13.40 -9.77 0.95
N ALA A 253 13.59 -8.46 1.16
CA ALA A 253 14.90 -7.86 1.40
C ALA A 253 15.46 -8.20 2.80
N HIS A 254 14.61 -8.20 3.82
CA HIS A 254 14.97 -8.51 5.21
C HIS A 254 15.45 -9.96 5.36
N PHE A 255 14.76 -10.91 4.74
CA PHE A 255 15.13 -12.34 4.78
C PHE A 255 16.25 -12.74 3.81
N ARG A 256 16.94 -11.76 3.19
CA ARG A 256 18.14 -11.97 2.36
C ARG A 256 17.96 -12.96 1.20
N ARG A 257 16.78 -12.98 0.55
CA ARG A 257 16.71 -13.45 -0.86
C ARG A 257 17.74 -12.66 -1.68
N PRO A 258 18.34 -13.21 -2.76
CA PRO A 258 19.59 -12.72 -3.37
C PRO A 258 19.77 -11.20 -3.20
N PRO A 259 20.67 -10.74 -2.30
CA PRO A 259 20.47 -9.52 -1.51
C PRO A 259 20.34 -8.26 -2.37
N PHE A 260 21.04 -8.21 -3.50
CA PHE A 260 21.00 -7.07 -4.42
C PHE A 260 19.68 -6.94 -5.17
N ILE A 261 19.02 -8.06 -5.52
CA ILE A 261 17.78 -8.04 -6.30
C ILE A 261 16.62 -7.60 -5.42
N ALA A 262 16.52 -8.14 -4.19
CA ALA A 262 15.45 -7.80 -3.27
C ALA A 262 15.49 -6.33 -2.84
N TYR A 263 16.70 -5.80 -2.58
CA TYR A 263 16.88 -4.39 -2.24
C TYR A 263 16.46 -3.46 -3.39
N LYS A 264 16.91 -3.74 -4.63
CA LYS A 264 16.51 -2.98 -5.82
C LYS A 264 15.00 -3.01 -6.04
N ARG A 265 14.35 -4.16 -5.80
CA ARG A 265 12.88 -4.27 -5.87
C ARG A 265 12.18 -3.40 -4.84
N MET A 266 12.65 -3.38 -3.59
CA MET A 266 12.11 -2.50 -2.54
C MET A 266 12.23 -1.01 -2.92
N GLN A 267 13.39 -0.61 -3.47
CA GLN A 267 13.57 0.75 -3.99
C GLN A 267 12.65 1.06 -5.17
N GLY A 268 12.45 0.11 -6.09
CA GLY A 268 11.51 0.23 -7.19
C GLY A 268 10.08 0.46 -6.69
N VAL A 269 9.63 -0.33 -5.71
CA VAL A 269 8.32 -0.14 -5.09
C VAL A 269 8.18 1.25 -4.48
N LEU A 270 9.16 1.72 -3.69
CA LEU A 270 9.12 3.09 -3.13
C LEU A 270 8.95 4.17 -4.22
N LYS A 271 9.66 4.04 -5.34
CA LYS A 271 9.49 4.96 -6.49
C LYS A 271 8.09 4.89 -7.07
N ALA A 272 7.53 3.70 -7.27
CA ALA A 272 6.16 3.50 -7.76
C ALA A 272 5.09 4.05 -6.78
N LEU A 273 5.41 4.11 -5.48
CA LEU A 273 4.58 4.76 -4.47
C LEU A 273 4.64 6.30 -4.52
N GLY A 274 5.45 6.88 -5.41
CA GLY A 274 5.65 8.32 -5.54
C GLY A 274 6.82 8.85 -4.70
N PHE A 275 7.59 7.98 -4.05
CA PHE A 275 8.72 8.38 -3.20
C PHE A 275 10.02 8.49 -4.01
N VAL A 276 10.25 9.67 -4.61
CA VAL A 276 11.40 9.98 -5.49
C VAL A 276 12.31 11.08 -4.92
N GLU A 277 13.62 10.97 -5.14
CA GLU A 277 14.58 12.00 -4.73
C GLU A 277 14.29 13.34 -5.44
N PRO A 278 14.48 14.51 -4.78
CA PRO A 278 15.10 14.71 -3.45
C PRO A 278 14.12 14.67 -2.27
N ASP A 279 12.81 14.55 -2.51
CA ASP A 279 11.78 14.66 -1.46
C ASP A 279 11.91 13.55 -0.39
N PHE A 280 12.60 12.47 -0.75
CA PHE A 280 12.81 11.27 0.05
C PHE A 280 14.28 10.96 0.23
N ARG A 281 14.60 10.28 1.34
CA ARG A 281 15.98 9.95 1.68
C ARG A 281 16.56 9.01 0.64
N ALA A 282 17.63 9.45 -0.03
CA ALA A 282 18.39 8.62 -0.93
C ALA A 282 18.86 7.35 -0.22
N ASN A 283 18.80 6.22 -0.93
CA ASN A 283 19.31 4.94 -0.44
C ASN A 283 18.70 4.46 0.89
N MET A 284 17.39 4.63 1.10
CA MET A 284 16.69 4.07 2.26
C MET A 284 17.06 2.60 2.50
N SER A 285 17.57 2.31 3.70
CA SER A 285 17.93 0.95 4.08
C SER A 285 16.68 0.13 4.44
N VAL A 286 16.84 -1.18 4.54
CA VAL A 286 15.78 -2.08 5.05
C VAL A 286 15.34 -1.66 6.45
N SER A 287 16.26 -1.16 7.29
CA SER A 287 15.93 -0.69 8.63
C SER A 287 15.14 0.61 8.63
N ASP A 288 15.41 1.52 7.68
CA ASP A 288 14.63 2.76 7.54
C ASP A 288 13.19 2.46 7.12
N VAL A 289 13.01 1.54 6.16
CA VAL A 289 11.68 1.06 5.74
C VAL A 289 10.96 0.36 6.89
N GLU A 290 11.65 -0.49 7.65
CA GLU A 290 11.08 -1.16 8.83
C GLU A 290 10.55 -0.14 9.85
N LYS A 291 11.36 0.88 10.16
CA LYS A 291 10.95 1.96 11.07
C LYS A 291 9.73 2.70 10.54
N ALA A 292 9.72 3.07 9.25
CA ALA A 292 8.58 3.74 8.64
C ALA A 292 7.29 2.92 8.70
N LEU A 293 7.39 1.61 8.43
CA LEU A 293 6.27 0.66 8.52
C LEU A 293 5.80 0.43 9.96
N GLY A 294 6.57 0.82 10.99
CA GLY A 294 6.18 0.69 12.40
C GLY A 294 4.90 1.44 12.77
N GLY A 295 4.52 2.46 12.01
CA GLY A 295 3.25 3.19 12.19
C GLY A 295 2.06 2.56 11.45
N VAL A 296 2.31 1.63 10.53
CA VAL A 296 1.27 0.92 9.77
C VAL A 296 1.15 -0.50 10.30
N ASP A 297 0.56 -0.59 11.49
CA ASP A 297 0.36 -1.87 12.15
C ASP A 297 -0.75 -2.70 11.48
N LYS A 298 -0.97 -3.91 12.02
CA LYS A 298 -2.01 -4.82 11.52
C LYS A 298 -3.40 -4.16 11.52
N ARG A 299 -3.70 -3.28 12.48
CA ARG A 299 -5.00 -2.63 12.59
C ARG A 299 -5.19 -1.61 11.47
N VAL A 300 -4.19 -0.79 11.18
CA VAL A 300 -4.24 0.17 10.06
C VAL A 300 -4.46 -0.55 8.74
N LEU A 301 -3.74 -1.65 8.48
CA LEU A 301 -3.93 -2.43 7.26
C LEU A 301 -5.33 -3.05 7.15
N ILE A 302 -5.87 -3.59 8.26
CA ILE A 302 -7.22 -4.15 8.27
C ILE A 302 -8.23 -3.06 7.91
N ILE A 303 -8.20 -1.92 8.60
CA ILE A 303 -9.10 -0.79 8.30
C ILE A 303 -8.99 -0.37 6.84
N THR A 304 -7.77 -0.29 6.31
CA THR A 304 -7.53 0.13 4.92
C THR A 304 -8.03 -0.92 3.93
N TYR A 305 -7.86 -2.21 4.22
CA TYR A 305 -8.39 -3.31 3.42
C TYR A 305 -9.92 -3.32 3.42
N ASP A 306 -10.54 -3.15 4.58
CA ASP A 306 -11.99 -3.13 4.69
C ASP A 306 -12.55 -1.98 3.88
N LEU A 307 -12.02 -0.76 4.03
CA LEU A 307 -12.37 0.40 3.21
C LEU A 307 -12.19 0.12 1.70
N ALA A 308 -11.11 -0.53 1.30
CA ALA A 308 -10.85 -0.91 -0.09
C ALA A 308 -11.85 -1.96 -0.61
N GLY A 309 -12.40 -2.79 0.27
CA GLY A 309 -13.43 -3.77 -0.07
C GLY A 309 -14.74 -3.15 -0.56
N PHE A 310 -14.97 -1.85 -0.34
CA PHE A 310 -16.12 -1.13 -0.88
C PHE A 310 -16.27 -1.29 -2.41
N TRP A 311 -15.14 -1.31 -3.13
CA TRP A 311 -15.10 -1.42 -4.58
C TRP A 311 -15.58 -2.77 -5.11
N ALA A 312 -15.75 -3.77 -4.25
CA ALA A 312 -16.39 -5.03 -4.62
C ALA A 312 -17.88 -4.87 -4.98
N PHE A 313 -18.49 -3.76 -4.54
CA PHE A 313 -19.92 -3.48 -4.64
C PHE A 313 -20.27 -2.39 -5.67
N TYR A 314 -19.30 -1.87 -6.44
CA TYR A 314 -19.46 -0.75 -7.40
C TYR A 314 -18.60 -0.96 -8.65
#